data_AF-A0A7X4KIS2-F1
#
_entry.id   AF-A0A7X4KIS2-F1
#
_cell.length_a   1.000
_cell.length_b   1.000
_cell.length_c   1.000
_cell.angle_alpha   90.00
_cell.angle_beta   90.00
_cell.angle_gamma   90.00
#
_symmetry.space_group_name_H-M   'P 1'
#
loop_
_entity.id
_entity.type
_entity.pdbx_description
1 polymer ?
#
loop_
_entity_poly.entity_id
_entity_poly.type
_entity_poly.pdbx_seq_one_letter_code
_entity_poly.pdbx_strand_id
1 'polypeptide(L)'
;MRYPPLVAASVLACLPAAAAQVIFDCPRVIDIAQTTRPSDRSWEQVADSELPPATLTTVTMYTQHPSDGGNLVPDQTGRQDDTEVTLWRLPHDSAPYWMACVYRQSRILLARPVPLEARQCRLTTTLPGQHAGEVVSFVCE
;
A
#
# COMPACT_ATOMS: atom_id res chain seq x y z
N MET A 1 16.62 -68.20 -12.94
CA MET A 1 17.29 -66.99 -12.41
C MET A 1 16.23 -65.92 -12.25
N ARG A 2 15.93 -65.48 -11.02
CA ARG A 2 14.90 -64.48 -10.70
C ARG A 2 15.61 -63.19 -10.29
N TYR A 3 15.42 -62.11 -11.03
CA TYR A 3 15.92 -60.78 -10.68
C TYR A 3 14.96 -60.11 -9.67
N PRO A 4 15.46 -59.43 -8.63
CA PRO A 4 14.61 -58.67 -7.71
C PRO A 4 14.20 -57.33 -8.36
N PRO A 5 13.04 -56.76 -8.01
CA PRO A 5 12.66 -55.44 -8.50
C PRO A 5 13.37 -54.36 -7.69
N LEU A 6 13.93 -53.37 -8.41
CA LEU A 6 14.45 -52.13 -7.86
C LEU A 6 13.28 -51.28 -7.35
N VAL A 7 13.25 -51.01 -6.04
CA VAL A 7 12.33 -50.05 -5.43
C VAL A 7 12.92 -48.66 -5.65
N ALA A 8 12.31 -47.88 -6.55
CA ALA A 8 12.64 -46.47 -6.73
C ALA A 8 11.99 -45.64 -5.61
N ALA A 9 12.81 -45.11 -4.70
CA ALA A 9 12.36 -44.20 -3.65
C ALA A 9 12.18 -42.78 -4.23
N SER A 10 10.94 -42.37 -4.42
CA SER A 10 10.58 -41.01 -4.83
C SER A 10 10.73 -40.04 -3.66
N VAL A 11 11.74 -39.18 -3.71
CA VAL A 11 11.90 -38.07 -2.76
C VAL A 11 10.95 -36.95 -3.17
N LEU A 12 9.81 -36.82 -2.46
CA LEU A 12 8.96 -35.63 -2.58
C LEU A 12 9.70 -34.44 -1.96
N ALA A 13 10.19 -33.52 -2.81
CA ALA A 13 10.71 -32.24 -2.36
C ALA A 13 9.55 -31.33 -1.93
N CYS A 14 9.36 -31.14 -0.63
CA CYS A 14 8.54 -30.06 -0.08
C CYS A 14 9.23 -28.72 -0.39
N LEU A 15 8.78 -28.01 -1.43
CA LEU A 15 9.15 -26.62 -1.65
C LEU A 15 8.46 -25.77 -0.57
N PRO A 16 9.19 -24.89 0.15
CA PRO A 16 8.57 -23.96 1.09
C PRO A 16 7.65 -23.01 0.31
N ALA A 17 6.41 -22.89 0.78
CA ALA A 17 5.47 -21.91 0.26
C ALA A 17 6.01 -20.50 0.58
N ALA A 18 6.64 -19.86 -0.40
CA ALA A 18 6.92 -18.43 -0.31
C ALA A 18 5.57 -17.70 -0.21
N ALA A 19 5.44 -16.80 0.76
CA ALA A 19 4.28 -15.94 0.85
C ALA A 19 4.13 -15.17 -0.47
N ALA A 20 2.91 -15.16 -1.03
CA ALA A 20 2.65 -14.51 -2.29
C ALA A 20 2.85 -13.00 -2.14
N GLN A 21 3.80 -12.44 -2.88
CA GLN A 21 4.01 -10.99 -2.89
C GLN A 21 2.82 -10.31 -3.56
N VAL A 22 2.28 -9.28 -2.90
CA VAL A 22 1.22 -8.43 -3.44
C VAL A 22 1.75 -7.02 -3.64
N ILE A 23 1.67 -6.57 -4.88
CA ILE A 23 2.03 -5.22 -5.29
C ILE A 23 0.75 -4.38 -5.32
N PHE A 24 0.78 -3.22 -4.68
CA PHE A 24 -0.32 -2.27 -4.72
C PHE A 24 0.04 -1.08 -5.60
N ASP A 25 -0.60 -0.99 -6.75
CA ASP A 25 -0.40 0.11 -7.69
C ASP A 25 -1.33 1.28 -7.36
N CYS A 26 -0.80 2.26 -6.61
CA CYS A 26 -1.50 3.51 -6.35
C CYS A 26 -1.52 4.40 -7.62
N PRO A 27 -2.69 4.81 -8.12
CA PRO A 27 -2.77 5.77 -9.22
C PRO A 27 -1.99 7.04 -8.89
N ARG A 28 -1.16 7.53 -9.83
CA ARG A 28 -0.36 8.75 -9.65
C ARG A 28 -1.21 10.01 -9.56
N VAL A 29 -2.29 10.05 -10.32
CA VAL A 29 -3.26 11.14 -10.39
C VAL A 29 -4.65 10.53 -10.28
N ILE A 30 -5.54 11.21 -9.57
CA ILE A 30 -6.96 10.85 -9.52
C ILE A 30 -7.81 12.07 -9.84
N ASP A 31 -8.91 11.83 -10.55
CA ASP A 31 -9.95 12.83 -10.76
C ASP A 31 -10.93 12.82 -9.59
N ILE A 32 -11.32 14.00 -9.13
CA ILE A 32 -12.23 14.17 -8.00
C ILE A 32 -13.42 15.02 -8.41
N ALA A 33 -14.61 14.46 -8.25
CA ALA A 33 -15.85 15.23 -8.33
C ALA A 33 -16.22 15.72 -6.92
N GLN A 34 -16.15 17.04 -6.71
CA GLN A 34 -16.57 17.67 -5.45
C GLN A 34 -17.98 18.23 -5.60
N THR A 35 -18.82 17.98 -4.59
CA THR A 35 -20.13 18.59 -4.48
C THR A 35 -20.25 19.28 -3.14
N THR A 36 -20.99 20.39 -3.10
CA THR A 36 -21.33 21.06 -1.85
C THR A 36 -22.83 21.33 -1.82
N ARG A 37 -23.39 21.40 -0.61
CA ARG A 37 -24.77 21.82 -0.39
C ARG A 37 -24.71 23.07 0.49
N PRO A 38 -24.59 24.27 -0.11
CA PRO A 38 -24.53 25.49 0.68
C PRO A 38 -25.83 25.64 1.47
N SER A 39 -25.72 26.03 2.73
CA SER A 39 -26.88 26.27 3.61
C SER A 39 -27.69 27.49 3.16
N ASP A 40 -27.06 28.41 2.44
CA ASP A 40 -27.65 29.61 1.86
C ASP A 40 -27.56 29.55 0.33
N ARG A 41 -28.69 29.82 -0.34
CA ARG A 41 -28.81 29.80 -1.81
C ARG A 41 -28.28 31.05 -2.50
N SER A 42 -27.82 32.06 -1.74
CA SER A 42 -27.15 33.24 -2.29
C SER A 42 -25.77 32.92 -2.89
N TRP A 43 -25.19 31.77 -2.52
CA TRP A 43 -23.89 31.32 -3.00
C TRP A 43 -24.03 30.44 -4.24
N GLU A 44 -23.28 30.78 -5.28
CA GLU A 44 -23.11 29.96 -6.47
C GLU A 44 -21.90 29.03 -6.31
N GLN A 45 -22.07 27.77 -6.67
CA GLN A 45 -20.95 26.83 -6.74
C GLN A 45 -20.18 27.05 -8.04
N VAL A 46 -18.90 27.40 -7.92
CA VAL A 46 -17.98 27.54 -9.04
C VAL A 46 -16.82 26.56 -8.86
N ALA A 47 -16.40 25.90 -9.94
CA ALA A 47 -15.22 25.04 -9.92
C ALA A 47 -13.95 25.89 -9.96
N ASP A 48 -12.99 25.60 -9.08
CA ASP A 48 -11.66 26.19 -9.14
C ASP A 48 -10.84 25.50 -10.25
N SER A 49 -10.75 26.14 -11.42
CA SER A 49 -10.00 25.62 -12.56
C SER A 49 -8.48 25.71 -12.40
N GLU A 50 -7.98 26.49 -11.45
CA GLU A 50 -6.54 26.63 -11.20
C GLU A 50 -6.03 25.58 -10.21
N LEU A 51 -6.92 24.88 -9.50
CA LEU A 51 -6.57 23.80 -8.59
C LEU A 51 -5.97 22.61 -9.37
N PRO A 52 -4.71 22.22 -9.11
CA PRO A 52 -4.12 21.05 -9.75
C PRO A 52 -4.84 19.75 -9.36
N PRO A 53 -4.79 18.72 -10.23
CA PRO A 53 -5.42 17.44 -9.92
C PRO A 53 -4.78 16.77 -8.70
N ALA A 54 -5.57 15.94 -8.02
CA ALA A 54 -5.13 15.22 -6.85
C ALA A 54 -4.05 14.21 -7.22
N THR A 55 -2.91 14.32 -6.54
CA THR A 55 -1.67 13.65 -6.93
C THR A 55 -1.12 12.84 -5.77
N LEU A 56 -0.62 11.65 -6.07
CA LEU A 56 -0.11 10.72 -5.06
C LEU A 56 1.03 11.37 -4.28
N THR A 57 0.92 11.33 -2.96
CA THR A 57 1.92 11.86 -2.02
C THR A 57 2.68 10.72 -1.37
N THR A 58 1.97 9.74 -0.83
CA THR A 58 2.59 8.61 -0.13
C THR A 58 1.62 7.42 -0.03
N VAL A 59 2.11 6.30 0.51
CA VAL A 59 1.30 5.18 0.95
C VAL A 59 1.48 5.02 2.46
N THR A 60 0.41 4.69 3.17
CA THR A 60 0.49 4.44 4.61
C THR A 60 -0.35 3.24 5.01
N MET A 61 -0.07 2.69 6.17
CA MET A 61 -0.73 1.52 6.72
C MET A 61 -1.62 1.87 7.90
N TYR A 62 -2.59 1.02 8.18
CA TYR A 62 -3.55 1.14 9.27
C TYR A 62 -3.81 -0.25 9.85
N THR A 63 -4.05 -0.30 11.17
CA THR A 63 -4.48 -1.53 11.85
C THR A 63 -5.95 -1.87 11.55
N GLN A 64 -6.76 -0.87 11.18
CA GLN A 64 -8.18 -0.99 10.87
C GLN A 64 -8.51 -0.19 9.61
N HIS A 65 -9.79 -0.12 9.23
CA HIS A 65 -10.19 0.68 8.09
C HIS A 65 -9.81 2.16 8.30
N PRO A 66 -9.27 2.89 7.30
CA PRO A 66 -8.79 4.26 7.49
C PRO A 66 -9.85 5.27 7.99
N SER A 67 -11.15 4.97 7.86
CA SER A 67 -12.23 5.77 8.45
C SER A 67 -12.26 5.74 9.97
N ASP A 68 -11.70 4.70 10.58
CA ASP A 68 -11.76 4.45 12.01
C ASP A 68 -10.54 5.07 12.73
N GLY A 69 -9.62 5.64 11.95
CA GLY A 69 -8.48 6.44 12.40
C GLY A 69 -7.22 5.64 12.72
N GLY A 70 -6.12 6.37 12.93
CA GLY A 70 -4.83 5.85 13.39
C GLY A 70 -4.02 5.12 12.30
N ASN A 71 -3.05 5.82 11.69
CA ASN A 71 -2.07 5.13 10.86
C ASN A 71 -1.10 4.33 11.73
N LEU A 72 -0.67 3.18 11.21
CA LEU A 72 0.36 2.36 11.81
C LEU A 72 1.71 3.07 11.62
N VAL A 73 2.40 3.33 12.73
CA VAL A 73 3.75 3.88 12.71
C VAL A 73 4.69 2.84 12.08
N PRO A 74 5.56 3.23 11.13
CA PRO A 74 6.55 2.31 10.58
C PRO A 74 7.51 1.78 11.63
N ASP A 75 7.96 0.54 11.47
CA ASP A 75 9.03 -0.03 12.27
C ASP A 75 10.40 0.58 11.94
N GLN A 76 10.61 0.88 10.65
CA GLN A 76 11.88 1.39 10.16
C GLN A 76 11.65 2.29 8.95
N THR A 77 12.39 3.40 8.90
CA THR A 77 12.59 4.21 7.70
C THR A 77 14.08 4.45 7.54
N GLY A 78 14.62 4.23 6.34
CA GLY A 78 16.03 4.40 6.07
C GLY A 78 16.32 4.66 4.60
N ARG A 79 17.47 5.29 4.33
CA ARG A 79 17.93 5.56 2.96
C ARG A 79 18.68 4.35 2.40
N GLN A 80 18.42 4.03 1.13
CA GLN A 80 19.19 3.08 0.34
C GLN A 80 19.46 3.72 -1.03
N ASP A 81 20.72 4.05 -1.30
CA ASP A 81 21.16 4.72 -2.53
C ASP A 81 20.36 6.01 -2.81
N ASP A 82 19.57 6.04 -3.89
CA ASP A 82 18.72 7.16 -4.30
C ASP A 82 17.25 7.01 -3.86
N THR A 83 16.98 6.06 -2.97
CA THR A 83 15.65 5.78 -2.41
C THR A 83 15.60 5.91 -0.90
N GLU A 84 14.38 6.09 -0.39
CA GLU A 84 14.03 5.90 1.01
C GLU A 84 13.07 4.71 1.11
N VAL A 85 13.36 3.81 2.04
CA VAL A 85 12.60 2.59 2.28
C VAL A 85 11.96 2.67 3.66
N THR A 86 10.64 2.54 3.70
CA THR A 86 9.83 2.47 4.92
C THR A 86 9.23 1.08 5.05
N LEU A 87 9.35 0.49 6.25
CA LEU A 87 8.96 -0.88 6.55
C LEU A 87 7.96 -0.93 7.69
N TRP A 88 6.96 -1.77 7.51
CA TRP A 88 6.04 -2.21 8.54
C TRP A 88 6.13 -3.72 8.66
N ARG A 89 6.27 -4.21 9.89
CA ARG A 89 6.10 -5.62 10.25
C ARG A 89 4.66 -5.80 10.69
N LEU A 90 4.04 -6.87 10.20
CA LEU A 90 2.64 -7.19 10.41
C LEU A 90 2.54 -8.46 11.24
N PRO A 91 2.53 -8.35 12.58
CA PRO A 91 2.16 -9.47 13.43
C PRO A 91 0.84 -10.07 12.96
N HIS A 92 0.75 -11.40 13.01
CA HIS A 92 -0.48 -12.09 12.64
C HIS A 92 -1.66 -11.59 13.49
N ASP A 93 -2.74 -11.22 12.81
CA ASP A 93 -3.98 -10.79 13.42
C ASP A 93 -5.15 -11.50 12.73
N SER A 94 -6.27 -11.60 13.44
CA SER A 94 -7.55 -12.06 12.92
C SER A 94 -8.19 -11.09 11.93
N ALA A 95 -7.87 -9.80 12.04
CA ALA A 95 -8.35 -8.76 11.12
C ALA A 95 -7.24 -8.35 10.13
N PRO A 96 -7.58 -8.02 8.87
CA PRO A 96 -6.59 -7.53 7.93
C PRO A 96 -6.16 -6.11 8.28
N TYR A 97 -4.86 -5.85 8.17
CA TYR A 97 -4.35 -4.49 8.06
C TYR A 97 -4.90 -3.83 6.79
N TRP A 98 -4.89 -2.50 6.77
CA TRP A 98 -5.27 -1.73 5.60
C TRP A 98 -4.10 -0.89 5.11
N MET A 99 -4.04 -0.69 3.80
CA MET A 99 -3.19 0.33 3.19
C MET A 99 -4.07 1.45 2.63
N ALA A 100 -3.53 2.66 2.55
CA ALA A 100 -4.14 3.75 1.77
C ALA A 100 -3.11 4.50 0.92
N CYS A 101 -3.49 4.76 -0.33
CA CYS A 101 -2.84 5.76 -1.18
C CYS A 101 -3.30 7.15 -0.72
N VAL A 102 -2.35 8.00 -0.35
CA VAL A 102 -2.60 9.34 0.18
C VAL A 102 -2.32 10.37 -0.91
N TYR A 103 -3.29 11.25 -1.15
CA TYR A 103 -3.24 12.24 -2.21
C TYR A 103 -3.17 13.66 -1.65
N ARG A 104 -2.34 14.50 -2.26
CA ARG A 104 -2.41 15.96 -2.07
C ARG A 104 -3.55 16.54 -2.91
N GLN A 105 -3.99 17.75 -2.58
CA GLN A 105 -5.17 18.41 -3.19
C GLN A 105 -6.46 17.57 -3.06
N SER A 106 -6.56 16.74 -2.01
CA SER A 106 -7.67 15.81 -1.82
C SER A 106 -7.91 15.51 -0.35
N ARG A 107 -9.16 15.18 -0.02
CA ARG A 107 -9.54 14.53 1.26
C ARG A 107 -9.92 13.05 1.07
N ILE A 108 -9.72 12.52 -0.14
CA ILE A 108 -10.03 11.15 -0.52
C ILE A 108 -8.77 10.30 -0.42
N LEU A 109 -8.91 9.14 0.23
CA LEU A 109 -7.95 8.06 0.25
C LEU A 109 -8.46 6.94 -0.65
N LEU A 110 -7.55 6.26 -1.37
CA LEU A 110 -7.86 4.97 -1.98
C LEU A 110 -7.30 3.88 -1.07
N ALA A 111 -8.20 3.14 -0.41
CA ALA A 111 -7.85 2.17 0.61
C ALA A 111 -8.22 0.75 0.19
N ARG A 112 -7.37 -0.22 0.57
CA ARG A 112 -7.61 -1.66 0.34
C ARG A 112 -7.09 -2.48 1.52
N PRO A 113 -7.71 -3.64 1.82
CA PRO A 113 -7.17 -4.55 2.82
C PRO A 113 -5.89 -5.21 2.30
N VAL A 114 -4.94 -5.44 3.21
CA VAL A 114 -3.73 -6.22 2.97
C VAL A 114 -4.06 -7.71 3.21
N PRO A 115 -3.54 -8.65 2.40
CA PRO A 115 -3.73 -10.08 2.64
C PRO A 115 -3.31 -10.51 4.06
N LEU A 116 -4.06 -11.44 4.66
CA LEU A 116 -3.84 -11.89 6.05
C LEU A 116 -2.51 -12.65 6.22
N GLU A 117 -2.02 -13.23 5.14
CA GLU A 117 -0.76 -13.94 5.08
C GLU A 117 0.47 -13.01 5.09
N ALA A 118 0.29 -11.73 4.74
CA ALA A 118 1.40 -10.77 4.70
C ALA A 118 1.99 -10.55 6.10
N ARG A 119 3.32 -10.61 6.18
CA ARG A 119 4.12 -10.42 7.40
C ARG A 119 4.85 -9.09 7.41
N GLN A 120 4.97 -8.44 6.27
CA GLN A 120 5.59 -7.14 6.14
C GLN A 120 5.01 -6.38 4.96
N CYS A 121 5.09 -5.06 5.02
CA CYS A 121 4.95 -4.20 3.85
C CYS A 121 6.13 -3.24 3.75
N ARG A 122 6.50 -2.94 2.51
CA ARG A 122 7.62 -2.08 2.14
C ARG A 122 7.11 -1.00 1.20
N LEU A 123 7.28 0.26 1.63
CA LEU A 123 7.18 1.43 0.78
C LEU A 123 8.59 1.83 0.35
N THR A 124 8.80 1.96 -0.95
CA THR A 124 9.99 2.59 -1.51
C THR A 124 9.59 3.90 -2.14
N THR A 125 10.25 4.99 -1.77
CA THR A 125 10.13 6.30 -2.41
C THR A 125 11.47 6.74 -2.96
N THR A 126 11.50 7.68 -3.90
CA THR A 126 12.75 8.40 -4.20
C THR A 126 13.22 9.17 -2.97
N LEU A 127 14.50 9.51 -2.90
CA LEU A 127 15.00 10.31 -1.79
C LEU A 127 14.23 11.64 -1.68
N PRO A 128 13.74 11.99 -0.48
CA PRO A 128 13.11 13.28 -0.27
C PRO A 128 14.15 14.39 -0.44
N GLY A 129 13.82 15.36 -1.29
CA GLY A 129 14.58 16.61 -1.48
C GLY A 129 13.93 17.74 -0.67
N GLN A 130 13.61 18.85 -1.34
CA GLN A 130 12.75 19.89 -0.75
C GLN A 130 11.27 19.46 -0.62
N HIS A 131 10.88 18.40 -1.33
CA HIS A 131 9.55 17.80 -1.30
C HIS A 131 9.64 16.34 -0.87
N ALA A 132 8.50 15.78 -0.43
CA ALA A 132 8.39 14.34 -0.18
C ALA A 132 8.80 13.54 -1.42
N GLY A 133 9.48 12.41 -1.20
CA GLY A 133 9.87 11.49 -2.25
C GLY A 133 8.67 10.94 -3.03
N GLU A 134 8.86 10.66 -4.31
CA GLU A 134 7.82 10.02 -5.12
C GLU A 134 7.73 8.54 -4.76
N VAL A 135 6.52 8.00 -4.59
CA VAL A 135 6.28 6.57 -4.36
C VAL A 135 6.79 5.74 -5.54
N VAL A 136 7.86 4.99 -5.39
CA VAL A 136 8.36 4.07 -6.42
C VAL A 136 7.54 2.78 -6.41
N SER A 137 7.34 2.17 -5.24
CA SER A 137 6.57 0.94 -5.09
C SER A 137 6.01 0.75 -3.68
N PHE A 138 4.93 -0.02 -3.56
CA PHE A 138 4.42 -0.53 -2.29
C PHE A 138 4.12 -2.03 -2.43
N VAL A 139 4.82 -2.85 -1.65
CA VAL A 139 4.77 -4.32 -1.74
C VAL A 139 4.55 -4.90 -0.36
N CYS A 140 3.66 -5.89 -0.25
CA CYS A 140 3.45 -6.67 0.97
C CYS A 140 3.71 -8.15 0.71
N GLU A 141 4.32 -8.82 1.68
CA GLU A 141 4.69 -10.25 1.64
C GLU A 141 4.68 -10.88 3.03
#